data_AF-A0A5J5A766-F1
#
_entry.id   AF-A0A5J5A766-F1
#
_cell.length_a   1.000
_cell.length_b   1.000
_cell.length_c   1.000
_cell.angle_alpha   90.00
_cell.angle_beta   90.00
_cell.angle_gamma   90.00
#
_symmetry.space_group_name_H-M   'P 1'
#
loop_
_entity.id
_entity.type
_entity.pdbx_description
1 polymer ?
#
loop_
_entity_poly.entity_id
_entity_poly.type
_entity_poly.pdbx_seq_one_letter_code
_entity_poly.pdbx_strand_id
1 'polypeptide(L)'
;MATKDGGSVNLISFLIFAFLCIWGLDCSLVPGGNTIGIGDELDSSTCLVSQDGRFTLGFFTLPYTNNSYFGIWYTYDEQANKVWIANPNTPILNNSGILLTIDDTGILKITSGGSITVNISDQVGTDNVTATLYDSGNFVLIDQTEGRILWESFDHPTNTLLPGMKLGQNLRTGQNWSLTSWMSTDDASSGAFTMSWERAQESGQLVIYRREEVYWKSGVLRNQRFEYLRVGNVYQYNLGYVSNNDEISFIIYGDGEIGNTPRWVLSPNGQILFADSTSSISSSDDFCYGYESNTGCATEWVVPECRDRNNKFKLSTPPFPGDLLPTIDDNESLILTDCMERCWKNCTCLGFASSDAVLQRGCVFGTRSTDFQINKTGYTDYKYVLVSQNSSKGIKRKIVVVAISPLVLLLGLFCYLRIRKLIIQGEEKERRKKYLRELTTLDNFNNENDVEIEEMQGHDMKIFSFASIVAATNNFSGENKLGQGGFGPVYKGRLSEGQEIAIKRLSKTSKQGLVEFYWILSYLKHRSFKLYILSYFFIN
;
A
#
# COMPACT_ATOMS: atom_id res chain seq x y z
N MET A 1 0.57 67.62 -17.85
CA MET A 1 1.52 66.63 -17.30
C MET A 1 0.71 65.48 -16.72
N ALA A 2 0.44 64.47 -17.54
CA ALA A 2 -0.03 63.14 -17.14
C ALA A 2 0.03 62.29 -18.43
N THR A 3 0.94 61.34 -18.43
CA THR A 3 1.37 60.55 -19.58
C THR A 3 0.35 59.47 -19.93
N LYS A 4 0.06 59.38 -21.22
CA LYS A 4 -0.56 58.25 -21.91
C LYS A 4 0.53 57.20 -22.10
N ASP A 5 0.45 56.06 -21.43
CA ASP A 5 1.19 54.86 -21.85
C ASP A 5 0.19 53.83 -22.36
N GLY A 6 0.12 53.76 -23.69
CA GLY A 6 -0.57 52.71 -24.40
C GLY A 6 0.30 51.46 -24.42
N GLY A 7 -0.18 50.40 -23.77
CA GLY A 7 0.39 49.08 -23.92
C GLY A 7 0.15 48.58 -25.34
N SER A 8 1.20 48.57 -26.18
CA SER A 8 1.20 47.78 -27.39
C SER A 8 1.32 46.31 -26.99
N VAL A 9 0.17 45.65 -26.80
CA VAL A 9 0.14 44.20 -26.79
C VAL A 9 0.58 43.78 -28.20
N ASN A 10 1.79 43.23 -28.29
CA ASN A 10 2.44 42.89 -29.53
C ASN A 10 1.49 42.08 -30.43
N LEU A 11 1.17 42.60 -31.62
CA LEU A 11 0.43 41.88 -32.65
C LEU A 11 1.08 40.52 -32.96
N ILE A 12 2.41 40.44 -32.81
CA ILE A 12 3.21 39.22 -32.91
C ILE A 12 2.91 38.24 -31.77
N SER A 13 2.69 38.71 -30.54
CA SER A 13 2.29 37.85 -29.42
C SER A 13 0.88 37.30 -29.61
N PHE A 14 -0.03 38.09 -30.21
CA PHE A 14 -1.39 37.64 -30.55
C PHE A 14 -1.38 36.65 -31.72
N LEU A 15 -0.52 36.87 -32.71
CA LEU A 15 -0.31 35.94 -33.83
C LEU A 15 0.39 34.65 -33.40
N ILE A 16 1.34 34.69 -32.45
CA ILE A 16 1.96 33.48 -31.87
C ILE A 16 0.95 32.71 -31.01
N PHE A 17 0.09 33.40 -30.25
CA PHE A 17 -1.00 32.74 -29.50
C PHE A 17 -2.03 32.13 -30.46
N ALA A 18 -2.39 32.83 -31.54
CA ALA A 18 -3.28 32.32 -32.58
C ALA A 18 -2.63 31.16 -33.37
N PHE A 19 -1.33 31.22 -33.66
CA PHE A 19 -0.61 30.13 -34.33
C PHE A 19 -0.49 28.92 -33.40
N LEU A 20 -0.20 29.09 -32.11
CA LEU A 20 -0.18 27.98 -31.13
C LEU A 20 -1.57 27.35 -30.92
N CYS A 21 -2.66 28.11 -31.10
CA CYS A 21 -4.02 27.56 -31.11
C CYS A 21 -4.38 26.80 -32.42
N ILE A 22 -3.63 26.98 -33.51
CA ILE A 22 -3.92 26.31 -34.80
C ILE A 22 -3.27 24.92 -34.90
N TRP A 23 -2.25 24.61 -34.07
CA TRP A 23 -1.63 23.27 -34.00
C TRP A 23 -2.27 22.34 -32.96
N GLY A 24 -3.34 22.82 -32.31
CA GLY A 24 -4.15 22.06 -31.37
C GLY A 24 -5.63 22.35 -31.61
N LEU A 25 -6.10 22.15 -32.85
CA LEU A 25 -7.53 22.05 -33.11
C LEU A 25 -8.03 20.75 -32.45
N ASP A 26 -8.22 20.87 -31.15
CA ASP A 26 -8.90 19.90 -30.32
C ASP A 26 -10.31 19.75 -30.89
N CYS A 27 -10.65 18.53 -31.29
CA CYS A 27 -11.94 18.23 -31.90
C CYS A 27 -13.15 18.49 -30.96
N SER A 28 -12.87 18.85 -29.70
CA SER A 28 -13.83 19.18 -28.65
C SER A 28 -14.52 20.55 -28.79
N LEU A 29 -14.12 21.40 -29.75
CA LEU A 29 -14.64 22.78 -29.89
C LEU A 29 -15.73 22.97 -30.95
N VAL A 30 -16.08 21.93 -31.73
CA VAL A 30 -17.21 21.95 -32.67
C VAL A 30 -18.22 20.89 -32.22
N PRO A 31 -19.52 21.20 -32.11
CA PRO A 31 -20.54 20.18 -31.91
C PRO A 31 -20.59 19.30 -33.18
N GLY A 32 -19.79 18.24 -33.20
CA GLY A 32 -19.90 17.19 -34.19
C GLY A 32 -21.21 16.43 -33.95
N GLY A 33 -21.91 16.06 -35.03
CA GLY A 33 -23.01 15.10 -34.91
C GLY A 33 -22.50 13.77 -34.33
N ASN A 34 -23.40 12.94 -33.81
CA ASN A 34 -23.04 11.60 -33.34
C ASN A 34 -23.21 10.52 -34.44
N THR A 35 -23.67 10.91 -35.63
CA THR A 35 -24.11 10.01 -36.70
C THR A 35 -23.63 10.49 -38.07
N ILE A 36 -23.27 9.55 -38.94
CA ILE A 36 -23.04 9.74 -40.38
C ILE A 36 -23.96 8.82 -41.18
N GLY A 37 -24.43 9.27 -42.33
CA GLY A 37 -25.22 8.50 -43.30
C GLY A 37 -24.48 8.26 -44.61
N ILE A 38 -25.17 7.62 -45.55
CA ILE A 38 -24.69 7.43 -46.92
C ILE A 38 -24.45 8.80 -47.57
N GLY A 39 -23.26 8.98 -48.15
CA GLY A 39 -22.84 10.21 -48.81
C GLY A 39 -22.29 11.30 -47.88
N ASP A 40 -22.35 11.11 -46.56
CA ASP A 40 -21.63 11.96 -45.61
C ASP A 40 -20.14 11.58 -45.61
N GLU A 41 -19.28 12.59 -45.48
CA GLU A 41 -17.84 12.42 -45.40
C GLU A 41 -17.31 13.01 -44.09
N LEU A 42 -16.52 12.23 -43.37
CA LEU A 42 -15.78 12.70 -42.19
C LEU A 42 -14.29 12.74 -42.54
N ASP A 43 -13.66 13.90 -42.38
CA ASP A 43 -12.25 14.13 -42.69
C ASP A 43 -11.39 14.25 -41.42
N SER A 44 -10.10 14.54 -41.57
CA SER A 44 -9.20 14.69 -40.42
C SER A 44 -9.45 15.91 -39.53
N SER A 45 -10.29 16.85 -39.97
CA SER A 45 -10.62 18.09 -39.22
C SER A 45 -11.91 17.98 -38.42
N THR A 46 -12.66 16.90 -38.61
CA THR A 46 -13.98 16.67 -38.03
C THR A 46 -14.01 15.38 -37.20
N CYS A 47 -14.93 15.31 -36.25
CA CYS A 47 -15.17 14.12 -35.43
C CYS A 47 -16.64 13.96 -35.11
N LEU A 48 -17.00 12.75 -34.71
CA LEU A 48 -18.28 12.47 -34.06
C LEU A 48 -18.11 12.52 -32.55
N VAL A 49 -19.13 13.04 -31.88
CA VAL A 49 -19.19 13.09 -30.42
C VAL A 49 -20.45 12.35 -29.99
N SER A 50 -20.35 11.47 -28.99
CA SER A 50 -21.51 10.73 -28.48
C SER A 50 -22.56 11.69 -27.91
N GLN A 51 -23.81 11.24 -27.80
CA GLN A 51 -24.94 12.14 -27.49
C GLN A 51 -24.75 12.94 -26.18
N ASP A 52 -24.20 12.31 -25.13
CA ASP A 52 -23.92 12.97 -23.85
C ASP A 52 -22.48 13.53 -23.77
N GLY A 53 -21.73 13.54 -24.88
CA GLY A 53 -20.36 14.07 -24.92
C GLY A 53 -19.33 13.21 -24.17
N ARG A 54 -19.58 11.90 -24.05
CA ARG A 54 -18.69 11.00 -23.30
C ARG A 54 -17.52 10.48 -24.13
N PHE A 55 -17.79 10.17 -25.39
CA PHE A 55 -16.82 9.62 -26.32
C PHE A 55 -16.72 10.48 -27.58
N THR A 56 -15.51 10.55 -28.13
CA THR A 56 -15.20 11.17 -29.41
C THR A 56 -14.62 10.12 -30.35
N LEU A 57 -15.04 10.16 -31.61
CA LEU A 57 -14.56 9.30 -32.68
C LEU A 57 -14.02 10.16 -33.82
N GLY A 58 -12.79 9.91 -34.26
CA GLY A 58 -12.18 10.68 -35.34
C GLY A 58 -10.83 10.15 -35.77
N PHE A 59 -10.23 10.84 -36.74
CA PHE A 59 -8.86 10.57 -37.15
C PHE A 59 -7.86 11.17 -36.16
N PHE A 60 -6.73 10.47 -35.99
CA PHE A 60 -5.61 10.95 -35.21
C PHE A 60 -4.30 10.40 -35.76
N THR A 61 -3.19 11.07 -35.46
CA THR A 61 -1.85 10.66 -35.87
C THR A 61 -1.01 10.43 -34.62
N LEU A 62 -0.28 9.31 -34.57
CA LEU A 62 0.67 9.07 -33.49
C LEU A 62 1.96 9.86 -33.75
N PRO A 63 2.45 10.64 -32.76
CA PRO A 63 3.47 11.67 -32.98
C PRO A 63 4.84 11.12 -33.40
N TYR A 64 5.18 9.89 -32.99
CA TYR A 64 6.50 9.31 -33.26
C TYR A 64 6.56 8.56 -34.60
N THR A 65 5.47 7.89 -34.99
CA THR A 65 5.42 7.11 -36.22
C THR A 65 4.90 7.91 -37.41
N ASN A 66 4.24 9.05 -37.18
CA ASN A 66 3.45 9.78 -38.18
C ASN A 66 2.39 8.92 -38.87
N ASN A 67 2.01 7.80 -38.26
CA ASN A 67 0.97 6.92 -38.75
C ASN A 67 -0.40 7.43 -38.31
N SER A 68 -1.34 7.46 -39.23
CA SER A 68 -2.72 7.87 -38.96
C SER A 68 -3.69 6.72 -38.83
N TYR A 69 -4.63 6.94 -37.94
CA TYR A 69 -5.61 5.96 -37.51
C TYR A 69 -6.97 6.62 -37.32
N PHE A 70 -8.01 5.80 -37.37
CA PHE A 70 -9.37 6.17 -37.01
C PHE A 70 -9.76 5.45 -35.73
N GLY A 71 -10.25 6.16 -34.72
CA GLY A 71 -10.50 5.52 -33.43
C GLY A 71 -11.29 6.37 -32.44
N ILE A 72 -11.58 5.75 -31.29
CA ILE A 72 -12.45 6.29 -30.24
C ILE A 72 -11.60 6.62 -29.00
N TRP A 73 -11.94 7.70 -28.31
CA TRP A 73 -11.39 8.08 -27.01
C TRP A 73 -12.47 8.73 -26.14
N TYR A 74 -12.20 8.83 -24.83
CA TYR A 74 -13.05 9.60 -23.92
C TYR A 74 -12.86 11.10 -24.18
N THR A 75 -13.95 11.85 -24.33
CA THR A 75 -13.89 13.28 -24.68
C THR A 75 -13.20 14.14 -23.61
N TYR A 76 -13.30 13.74 -22.35
CA TYR A 76 -12.73 14.44 -21.18
C TYR A 76 -11.40 13.85 -20.69
N ASP A 77 -10.80 12.89 -21.41
CA ASP A 77 -9.46 12.40 -21.11
C ASP A 77 -8.43 13.40 -21.64
N GLU A 78 -7.73 14.13 -20.76
CA GLU A 78 -6.72 15.14 -21.14
C GLU A 78 -5.58 14.57 -21.98
N GLN A 79 -5.29 13.28 -21.85
CA GLN A 79 -4.26 12.59 -22.64
C GLN A 79 -4.83 12.02 -23.95
N ALA A 80 -6.14 12.12 -24.15
CA ALA A 80 -6.89 11.58 -25.27
C ALA A 80 -6.55 10.11 -25.58
N ASN A 81 -6.35 9.30 -24.53
CA ASN A 81 -5.99 7.89 -24.66
C ASN A 81 -7.02 7.14 -25.52
N LYS A 82 -6.54 6.43 -26.54
CA LYS A 82 -7.39 5.72 -27.49
C LYS A 82 -7.89 4.42 -26.88
N VAL A 83 -9.20 4.21 -26.91
CA VAL A 83 -9.88 3.02 -26.37
C VAL A 83 -10.33 2.05 -27.46
N TRP A 84 -10.32 2.48 -28.72
CA TRP A 84 -10.60 1.62 -29.87
C TRP A 84 -9.95 2.20 -31.13
N ILE A 85 -9.52 1.35 -32.07
CA ILE A 85 -8.89 1.74 -33.34
C ILE A 85 -9.42 0.83 -34.45
N ALA A 86 -9.87 1.42 -35.55
CA ALA A 86 -10.41 0.70 -36.71
C ALA A 86 -9.32 0.01 -37.54
N ASN A 87 -8.17 0.66 -37.70
CA ASN A 87 -7.10 0.26 -38.62
C ASN A 87 -5.74 0.04 -37.94
N PRO A 88 -5.65 -0.75 -36.84
CA PRO A 88 -4.40 -0.87 -36.07
C PRO A 88 -3.25 -1.45 -36.89
N ASN A 89 -3.53 -2.38 -37.81
CA ASN A 89 -2.53 -3.08 -38.62
C ASN A 89 -2.35 -2.50 -40.04
N THR A 90 -3.12 -1.46 -40.38
CA THR A 90 -3.08 -0.79 -41.69
C THR A 90 -3.02 0.72 -41.47
N PRO A 91 -1.90 1.23 -40.92
CA PRO A 91 -1.73 2.66 -40.69
C PRO A 91 -1.75 3.44 -42.00
N ILE A 92 -2.27 4.66 -41.94
CA ILE A 92 -2.38 5.52 -43.11
C ILE A 92 -1.22 6.51 -43.10
N LEU A 93 -0.34 6.40 -44.11
CA LEU A 93 0.90 7.16 -44.21
C LEU A 93 0.73 8.58 -44.78
N ASN A 94 -0.34 8.81 -45.54
CA ASN A 94 -0.66 10.10 -46.14
C ASN A 94 -2.05 10.56 -45.68
N ASN A 95 -2.06 11.63 -44.88
CA ASN A 95 -3.29 12.21 -44.33
C ASN A 95 -4.02 13.13 -45.33
N SER A 96 -3.42 13.39 -46.48
CA SER A 96 -4.00 14.28 -47.48
C SER A 96 -5.22 13.63 -48.13
N GLY A 97 -6.41 14.12 -47.80
CA GLY A 97 -7.67 13.59 -48.33
C GLY A 97 -8.04 12.23 -47.74
N ILE A 98 -7.74 12.01 -46.45
CA ILE A 98 -8.27 10.88 -45.70
C ILE A 98 -9.74 11.13 -45.37
N LEU A 99 -10.61 10.18 -45.70
CA LEU A 99 -12.06 10.29 -45.50
C LEU A 99 -12.64 8.98 -44.98
N LEU A 100 -13.49 9.07 -43.98
CA LEU A 100 -14.42 8.01 -43.61
C LEU A 100 -15.75 8.27 -44.32
N THR A 101 -16.28 7.25 -44.98
CA THR A 101 -17.51 7.33 -45.77
C THR A 101 -18.32 6.06 -45.65
N ILE A 102 -19.63 6.17 -45.86
CA ILE A 102 -20.51 5.03 -46.15
C ILE A 102 -20.86 5.13 -47.63
N ASP A 103 -20.52 4.11 -48.41
CA ASP A 103 -20.84 4.10 -49.83
C ASP A 103 -22.31 3.78 -50.13
N ASP A 104 -22.67 3.83 -51.40
CA ASP A 104 -24.01 3.55 -51.92
C ASP A 104 -24.45 2.09 -51.68
N THR A 105 -23.53 1.19 -51.32
CA THR A 105 -23.82 -0.18 -50.92
C THR A 105 -23.96 -0.34 -49.40
N GLY A 106 -23.79 0.74 -48.63
CA GLY A 106 -23.86 0.71 -47.17
C GLY A 106 -22.58 0.20 -46.50
N ILE A 107 -21.47 0.11 -47.22
CA ILE A 107 -20.18 -0.31 -46.66
C ILE A 107 -19.47 0.90 -46.05
N LEU A 108 -19.12 0.78 -44.76
CA LEU A 108 -18.29 1.73 -44.04
C LEU A 108 -16.81 1.50 -44.36
N LYS A 109 -16.13 2.52 -44.88
CA LYS A 109 -14.73 2.43 -45.33
C LYS A 109 -13.95 3.73 -45.13
N ILE A 110 -12.63 3.58 -45.06
CA ILE A 110 -11.66 4.68 -45.06
C ILE A 110 -10.98 4.73 -46.43
N THR A 111 -10.98 5.92 -47.04
CA THR A 111 -10.29 6.20 -48.29
C THR A 111 -9.16 7.20 -48.06
N SER A 112 -8.11 7.14 -48.89
CA SER A 112 -7.02 8.11 -48.92
C SER A 112 -6.64 8.37 -50.38
N GLY A 113 -6.61 9.64 -50.80
CA GLY A 113 -6.32 10.01 -52.18
C GLY A 113 -7.27 9.41 -53.22
N GLY A 114 -8.53 9.15 -52.84
CA GLY A 114 -9.55 8.53 -53.69
C GLY A 114 -9.44 7.01 -53.84
N SER A 115 -8.47 6.36 -53.19
CA SER A 115 -8.35 4.90 -53.13
C SER A 115 -8.87 4.36 -51.80
N ILE A 116 -9.48 3.18 -51.81
CA ILE A 116 -9.92 2.49 -50.59
C ILE A 116 -8.69 1.97 -49.85
N THR A 117 -8.54 2.34 -48.58
CA THR A 117 -7.42 1.92 -47.73
C THR A 117 -7.85 0.86 -46.72
N VAL A 118 -9.05 1.01 -46.13
CA VAL A 118 -9.58 0.10 -45.10
C VAL A 118 -11.08 -0.09 -45.30
N ASN A 119 -11.54 -1.33 -45.38
CA ASN A 119 -12.96 -1.67 -45.22
C ASN A 119 -13.20 -1.98 -43.74
N ILE A 120 -14.10 -1.24 -43.09
CA ILE A 120 -14.41 -1.44 -41.67
C ILE A 120 -15.52 -2.46 -41.50
N SER A 121 -16.53 -2.41 -42.37
CA SER A 121 -17.64 -3.36 -42.38
C SER A 121 -17.61 -4.24 -43.63
N ASP A 122 -18.01 -5.51 -43.47
CA ASP A 122 -18.11 -6.47 -44.58
C ASP A 122 -19.57 -6.71 -45.03
N GLN A 123 -20.56 -6.21 -44.29
CA GLN A 123 -21.97 -6.41 -44.54
C GLN A 123 -22.56 -5.25 -45.34
N VAL A 124 -23.31 -5.59 -46.40
CA VAL A 124 -24.04 -4.64 -47.25
C VAL A 124 -25.40 -4.32 -46.60
N GLY A 125 -25.81 -3.06 -46.67
CA GLY A 125 -27.11 -2.58 -46.20
C GLY A 125 -28.01 -2.12 -47.36
N THR A 126 -29.24 -1.72 -47.03
CA THR A 126 -30.17 -1.08 -47.98
C THR A 126 -29.87 0.42 -48.14
N ASP A 127 -30.68 1.14 -48.92
CA ASP A 127 -30.48 2.58 -49.24
C ASP A 127 -30.52 3.53 -48.01
N ASN A 128 -30.76 3.04 -46.78
CA ASN A 128 -30.83 3.85 -45.57
C ASN A 128 -29.94 3.27 -44.44
N VAL A 129 -28.64 3.47 -44.59
CA VAL A 129 -27.63 3.03 -43.62
C VAL A 129 -27.02 4.23 -42.91
N THR A 130 -26.87 4.09 -41.59
CA THR A 130 -26.24 5.11 -40.74
C THR A 130 -25.24 4.47 -39.79
N ALA A 131 -24.15 5.17 -39.49
CA ALA A 131 -23.23 4.80 -38.42
C ALA A 131 -23.30 5.81 -37.27
N THR A 132 -23.59 5.34 -36.06
CA THR A 132 -23.82 6.19 -34.87
C THR A 132 -22.88 5.81 -33.73
N LEU A 133 -22.28 6.82 -33.09
CA LEU A 133 -21.49 6.68 -31.86
C LEU A 133 -22.39 6.84 -30.62
N TYR A 134 -22.51 5.78 -29.83
CA TYR A 134 -23.30 5.77 -28.59
C TYR A 134 -22.48 6.15 -27.36
N ASP A 135 -23.15 6.55 -26.27
CA ASP A 135 -22.52 6.91 -24.99
C ASP A 135 -21.89 5.75 -24.22
N SER A 136 -22.09 4.51 -24.68
CA SER A 136 -21.30 3.35 -24.26
C SER A 136 -19.89 3.35 -24.84
N GLY A 137 -19.65 4.16 -25.88
CA GLY A 137 -18.46 4.10 -26.73
C GLY A 137 -18.59 3.13 -27.89
N ASN A 138 -19.74 2.48 -28.07
CA ASN A 138 -19.97 1.60 -29.20
C ASN A 138 -20.32 2.42 -30.46
N PHE A 139 -19.55 2.25 -31.52
CA PHE A 139 -19.85 2.76 -32.85
C PHE A 139 -20.54 1.67 -33.68
N VAL A 140 -21.78 1.93 -34.11
CA VAL A 140 -22.66 0.90 -34.70
C VAL A 140 -23.16 1.36 -36.06
N LEU A 141 -23.01 0.50 -37.05
CA LEU A 141 -23.57 0.62 -38.39
C LEU A 141 -24.90 -0.13 -38.44
N ILE A 142 -25.99 0.58 -38.75
CA ILE A 142 -27.36 0.05 -38.73
C ILE A 142 -28.03 0.31 -40.06
N ASP A 143 -28.70 -0.72 -40.59
CA ASP A 143 -29.72 -0.57 -41.61
C ASP A 143 -31.01 -0.09 -40.93
N GLN A 144 -31.37 1.16 -41.16
CA GLN A 144 -32.52 1.81 -40.53
C GLN A 144 -33.86 1.32 -41.11
N THR A 145 -33.86 0.75 -42.31
CA THR A 145 -35.06 0.20 -42.93
C THR A 145 -35.46 -1.12 -42.27
N GLU A 146 -34.49 -2.00 -42.06
CA GLU A 146 -34.71 -3.32 -41.46
C GLU A 146 -34.57 -3.31 -39.93
N GLY A 147 -33.98 -2.26 -39.36
CA GLY A 147 -33.58 -2.21 -37.95
C GLY A 147 -32.49 -3.23 -37.60
N ARG A 148 -31.66 -3.60 -38.59
CA ARG A 148 -30.64 -4.64 -38.47
C ARG A 148 -29.26 -4.03 -38.25
N ILE A 149 -28.54 -4.49 -37.23
CA ILE A 149 -27.14 -4.13 -37.02
C ILE A 149 -26.29 -4.83 -38.09
N LEU A 150 -25.54 -4.04 -38.86
CA LEU A 150 -24.64 -4.52 -39.91
C LEU A 150 -23.23 -4.79 -39.36
N TRP A 151 -22.78 -3.92 -38.45
CA TRP A 151 -21.45 -3.97 -37.85
C TRP A 151 -21.42 -3.15 -36.57
N GLU A 152 -20.61 -3.55 -35.58
CA GLU A 152 -20.39 -2.77 -34.36
C GLU A 152 -18.95 -2.86 -33.86
N SER A 153 -18.42 -1.76 -33.34
CA SER A 153 -17.04 -1.70 -32.84
C SER A 153 -16.79 -2.65 -31.66
N PHE A 154 -17.81 -2.92 -30.84
CA PHE A 154 -17.71 -3.80 -29.67
C PHE A 154 -17.47 -5.27 -30.04
N ASP A 155 -17.79 -5.66 -31.27
CA ASP A 155 -17.49 -6.97 -31.84
C ASP A 155 -16.05 -7.09 -32.37
N HIS A 156 -15.33 -5.97 -32.44
CA HIS A 156 -13.94 -5.86 -32.91
C HIS A 156 -13.06 -5.12 -31.89
N PRO A 157 -12.88 -5.65 -30.67
CA PRO A 157 -12.03 -5.03 -29.65
C PRO A 157 -10.56 -4.90 -30.09
N THR A 158 -9.87 -3.87 -29.60
CA THR A 158 -8.42 -3.70 -29.74
C THR A 158 -7.69 -4.11 -28.46
N ASN A 159 -7.00 -3.19 -27.77
CA ASN A 159 -6.28 -3.45 -26.53
C ASN A 159 -7.10 -3.11 -25.27
N THR A 160 -8.30 -2.56 -25.43
CA THR A 160 -9.10 -2.01 -24.32
C THR A 160 -10.46 -2.68 -24.21
N LEU A 161 -10.87 -2.97 -22.98
CA LEU A 161 -12.21 -3.41 -22.62
C LEU A 161 -12.95 -2.27 -21.91
N LEU A 162 -14.01 -1.76 -22.55
CA LEU A 162 -14.93 -0.78 -21.98
C LEU A 162 -16.11 -1.48 -21.28
N PRO A 163 -16.81 -0.78 -20.36
CA PRO A 163 -18.06 -1.28 -19.81
C PRO A 163 -19.08 -1.64 -20.89
N GLY A 164 -19.65 -2.85 -20.78
CA GLY A 164 -20.60 -3.40 -21.75
C GLY A 164 -19.97 -4.16 -22.94
N MET A 165 -18.66 -4.07 -23.16
CA MET A 165 -17.96 -4.94 -24.11
C MET A 165 -17.85 -6.37 -23.58
N LYS A 166 -17.76 -7.33 -24.50
CA LYS A 166 -17.62 -8.76 -24.20
C LYS A 166 -16.18 -9.22 -24.43
N LEU A 167 -15.71 -10.14 -23.59
CA LEU A 167 -14.59 -11.05 -23.88
C LEU A 167 -15.07 -12.48 -23.86
N GLY A 168 -14.57 -13.33 -24.74
CA GLY A 168 -14.96 -14.74 -24.84
C GLY A 168 -15.31 -15.14 -26.25
N GLN A 169 -16.43 -15.85 -26.43
CA GLN A 169 -16.81 -16.40 -27.72
C GLN A 169 -18.32 -16.40 -27.93
N ASN A 170 -18.74 -16.01 -29.12
CA ASN A 170 -20.07 -16.25 -29.66
C ASN A 170 -20.10 -17.67 -30.23
N LEU A 171 -20.85 -18.57 -29.60
CA LEU A 171 -20.93 -19.98 -30.01
C LEU A 171 -21.80 -20.18 -31.26
N ARG A 172 -22.64 -19.20 -31.61
CA ARG A 172 -23.49 -19.26 -32.82
C ARG A 172 -22.73 -18.86 -34.08
N THR A 173 -21.92 -17.81 -34.01
CA THR A 173 -21.16 -17.29 -35.16
C THR A 173 -19.72 -17.82 -35.21
N GLY A 174 -19.20 -18.33 -34.09
CA GLY A 174 -17.79 -18.72 -33.94
C GLY A 174 -16.85 -17.53 -33.70
N GLN A 175 -17.38 -16.31 -33.59
CA GLN A 175 -16.59 -15.09 -33.37
C GLN A 175 -15.99 -15.08 -31.97
N ASN A 176 -14.71 -14.74 -31.89
CA ASN A 176 -13.99 -14.57 -30.63
C ASN A 176 -13.89 -13.09 -30.29
N TRP A 177 -14.21 -12.74 -29.05
CA TRP A 177 -13.94 -11.43 -28.48
C TRP A 177 -12.72 -11.52 -27.58
N SER A 178 -11.59 -10.99 -28.02
CA SER A 178 -10.32 -11.00 -27.28
C SER A 178 -9.63 -9.65 -27.42
N LEU A 179 -8.95 -9.20 -26.36
CA LEU A 179 -8.07 -8.05 -26.49
C LEU A 179 -6.75 -8.47 -27.12
N THR A 180 -6.16 -7.58 -27.91
CA THR A 180 -4.79 -7.69 -28.42
C THR A 180 -4.03 -6.46 -27.98
N SER A 181 -2.90 -6.62 -27.31
CA SER A 181 -2.09 -5.48 -26.88
C SER A 181 -1.62 -4.69 -28.10
N TRP A 182 -1.31 -3.42 -27.89
CA TRP A 182 -0.48 -2.72 -28.86
C TRP A 182 0.93 -3.34 -28.89
N MET A 183 1.63 -3.13 -30.00
CA MET A 183 3.00 -3.59 -30.16
C MET A 183 3.95 -2.82 -29.23
N SER A 184 3.70 -1.54 -29.03
CA SER A 184 4.36 -0.72 -28.01
C SER A 184 3.48 0.45 -27.58
N THR A 185 4.01 1.36 -26.76
CA THR A 185 3.27 2.56 -26.31
C THR A 185 2.89 3.50 -27.45
N ASP A 186 3.66 3.48 -28.55
CA ASP A 186 3.54 4.44 -29.66
C ASP A 186 3.34 3.75 -31.03
N ASP A 187 3.08 2.44 -31.01
CA ASP A 187 2.70 1.67 -32.19
C ASP A 187 1.47 0.81 -31.89
N ALA A 188 0.34 1.21 -32.45
CA ALA A 188 -0.97 0.60 -32.28
C ALA A 188 -1.18 -0.72 -33.04
N SER A 189 -0.21 -1.17 -33.84
CA SER A 189 -0.26 -2.48 -34.48
C SER A 189 -0.37 -3.60 -33.44
N SER A 190 -0.91 -4.75 -33.88
CA SER A 190 -1.11 -5.91 -33.01
C SER A 190 0.21 -6.36 -32.39
N GLY A 191 0.26 -6.31 -31.06
CA GLY A 191 1.40 -6.73 -30.26
C GLY A 191 1.43 -8.22 -29.96
N ALA A 192 2.35 -8.60 -29.08
CA ALA A 192 2.62 -10.00 -28.77
C ALA A 192 1.59 -10.64 -27.82
N PHE A 193 0.79 -9.84 -27.11
CA PHE A 193 -0.12 -10.34 -26.07
C PHE A 193 -1.57 -10.30 -26.52
N THR A 194 -2.30 -11.37 -26.22
CA THR A 194 -3.75 -11.41 -26.34
C THR A 194 -4.38 -11.82 -25.01
N MET A 195 -5.60 -11.34 -24.75
CA MET A 195 -6.35 -11.71 -23.55
C MET A 195 -7.75 -12.20 -23.94
N SER A 196 -8.12 -13.37 -23.46
CA SER A 196 -9.42 -14.00 -23.69
C SER A 196 -10.07 -14.46 -22.39
N TRP A 197 -11.38 -14.72 -22.46
CA TRP A 197 -12.16 -15.33 -21.38
C TRP A 197 -12.40 -16.80 -21.70
N GLU A 198 -12.05 -17.68 -20.76
CA GLU A 198 -12.14 -19.13 -20.92
C GLU A 198 -12.95 -19.77 -19.80
N ARG A 199 -13.65 -20.86 -20.14
CA ARG A 199 -14.42 -21.65 -19.19
C ARG A 199 -13.48 -22.35 -18.21
N ALA A 200 -13.76 -22.21 -16.91
CA ALA A 200 -12.96 -22.83 -15.86
C ALA A 200 -13.84 -23.21 -14.67
N GLN A 201 -13.89 -24.50 -14.36
CA GLN A 201 -14.71 -25.05 -13.29
C GLN A 201 -16.18 -24.60 -13.41
N GLU A 202 -16.71 -23.90 -12.40
CA GLU A 202 -18.09 -23.43 -12.30
C GLU A 202 -18.34 -22.07 -12.96
N SER A 203 -17.29 -21.33 -13.35
CA SER A 203 -17.40 -20.01 -14.00
C SER A 203 -16.41 -19.91 -15.17
N GLY A 204 -15.40 -19.05 -15.04
CA GLY A 204 -14.36 -18.83 -16.01
C GLY A 204 -13.19 -18.06 -15.44
N GLN A 205 -12.18 -17.85 -16.27
CA GLN A 205 -10.97 -17.12 -15.96
C GLN A 205 -10.51 -16.33 -17.18
N LEU A 206 -9.78 -15.25 -16.93
CA LEU A 206 -9.05 -14.53 -17.95
C LEU A 206 -7.71 -15.23 -18.18
N VAL A 207 -7.36 -15.38 -19.45
CA VAL A 207 -6.09 -15.97 -19.88
C VAL A 207 -5.39 -14.96 -20.78
N ILE A 208 -4.16 -14.63 -20.43
CA ILE A 208 -3.27 -13.83 -21.26
C ILE A 208 -2.30 -14.78 -21.95
N TYR A 209 -2.26 -14.70 -23.28
CA TYR A 209 -1.32 -15.39 -24.12
C TYR A 209 -0.22 -14.43 -24.56
N ARG A 210 0.99 -14.96 -24.73
CA ARG A 210 2.10 -14.27 -25.38
C ARG A 210 2.56 -15.13 -26.55
N ARG A 211 2.37 -14.65 -27.79
CA ARG A 211 2.70 -15.41 -29.00
C ARG A 211 2.12 -16.83 -28.96
N GLU A 212 0.81 -16.94 -28.68
CA GLU A 212 0.04 -18.20 -28.59
C GLU A 212 0.36 -19.11 -27.39
N GLU A 213 1.37 -18.79 -26.58
CA GLU A 213 1.69 -19.52 -25.37
C GLU A 213 1.02 -18.87 -24.16
N VAL A 214 0.53 -19.69 -23.22
CA VAL A 214 -0.07 -19.17 -21.98
C VAL A 214 0.98 -18.40 -21.18
N TYR A 215 0.74 -17.12 -20.94
CA TYR A 215 1.62 -16.25 -20.16
C TYR A 215 1.13 -16.10 -18.72
N TRP A 216 -0.18 -15.87 -18.54
CA TRP A 216 -0.78 -15.59 -17.25
C TRP A 216 -2.26 -15.99 -17.21
N LYS A 217 -2.75 -16.38 -16.02
CA LYS A 217 -4.15 -16.69 -15.74
C LYS A 217 -4.63 -15.93 -14.52
N SER A 218 -5.85 -15.40 -14.56
CA SER A 218 -6.45 -14.71 -13.41
C SER A 218 -6.84 -15.65 -12.27
N GLY A 219 -6.91 -16.95 -12.54
CA GLY A 219 -7.65 -17.91 -11.71
C GLY A 219 -9.16 -17.71 -11.86
N VAL A 220 -9.93 -18.62 -11.26
CA VAL A 220 -11.38 -18.71 -11.44
C VAL A 220 -12.09 -17.52 -10.78
N LEU A 221 -13.01 -16.88 -11.49
CA LEU A 221 -13.85 -15.80 -10.96
C LEU A 221 -14.84 -16.35 -9.92
N ARG A 222 -14.75 -15.87 -8.68
CA ARG A 222 -15.65 -16.23 -7.58
C ARG A 222 -16.02 -15.00 -6.76
N ASN A 223 -17.31 -14.78 -6.52
CA ASN A 223 -17.81 -13.67 -5.68
C ASN A 223 -17.20 -12.31 -6.07
N GLN A 224 -17.27 -11.94 -7.35
CA GLN A 224 -16.74 -10.67 -7.88
C GLN A 224 -15.21 -10.52 -7.76
N ARG A 225 -14.48 -11.63 -7.54
CA ARG A 225 -13.02 -11.61 -7.36
C ARG A 225 -12.35 -12.74 -8.12
N PHE A 226 -11.23 -12.41 -8.72
CA PHE A 226 -10.29 -13.36 -9.29
C PHE A 226 -9.26 -13.78 -8.24
N GLU A 227 -8.65 -14.96 -8.42
CA GLU A 227 -7.66 -15.49 -7.47
C GLU A 227 -6.35 -14.69 -7.51
N TYR A 228 -5.89 -14.36 -8.72
CA TYR A 228 -4.60 -13.71 -8.97
C TYR A 228 -4.73 -12.30 -9.55
N LEU A 229 -5.95 -11.81 -9.79
CA LEU A 229 -6.20 -10.43 -10.22
C LEU A 229 -6.82 -9.62 -9.08
N ARG A 230 -6.05 -8.67 -8.54
CA ARG A 230 -6.56 -7.69 -7.58
C ARG A 230 -7.04 -6.46 -8.32
N VAL A 231 -8.32 -6.43 -8.65
CA VAL A 231 -8.97 -5.19 -9.09
C VAL A 231 -8.98 -4.26 -7.87
N GLY A 232 -8.26 -3.13 -7.94
CA GLY A 232 -8.16 -2.20 -6.83
C GLY A 232 -9.53 -1.67 -6.39
N ASN A 233 -9.68 -1.35 -5.10
CA ASN A 233 -10.93 -0.81 -4.52
C ASN A 233 -11.37 0.57 -5.09
N VAL A 234 -10.64 1.13 -6.06
CA VAL A 234 -10.85 2.49 -6.58
C VAL A 234 -12.09 2.55 -7.48
N TYR A 235 -12.41 1.47 -8.20
CA TYR A 235 -13.64 1.35 -8.99
C TYR A 235 -14.44 0.13 -8.58
N GLN A 236 -15.73 0.31 -8.33
CA GLN A 236 -16.68 -0.79 -8.19
C GLN A 236 -17.04 -1.32 -9.58
N TYR A 237 -16.09 -2.00 -10.23
CA TYR A 237 -16.44 -2.82 -11.39
C TYR A 237 -17.30 -3.99 -10.89
N ASN A 238 -18.54 -4.07 -11.36
CA ASN A 238 -19.30 -5.29 -11.25
C ASN A 238 -18.89 -6.19 -12.43
N LEU A 239 -18.41 -7.37 -12.10
CA LEU A 239 -17.94 -8.37 -13.04
C LEU A 239 -19.09 -9.34 -13.34
N GLY A 240 -19.49 -9.38 -14.60
CA GLY A 240 -20.48 -10.30 -15.13
C GLY A 240 -19.85 -11.37 -16.00
N TYR A 241 -20.50 -12.52 -16.06
CA TYR A 241 -20.22 -13.51 -17.10
C TYR A 241 -21.50 -14.19 -17.53
N VAL A 242 -21.54 -14.59 -18.80
CA VAL A 242 -22.61 -15.38 -19.41
C VAL A 242 -22.00 -16.71 -19.86
N SER A 243 -22.73 -17.79 -19.63
CA SER A 243 -22.32 -19.12 -20.04
C SER A 243 -23.56 -19.94 -20.39
N ASN A 244 -23.96 -19.88 -21.66
CA ASN A 244 -25.12 -20.58 -22.19
C ASN A 244 -24.79 -21.23 -23.55
N ASN A 245 -25.79 -21.69 -24.30
CA ASN A 245 -25.58 -22.34 -25.60
C ASN A 245 -25.22 -21.35 -26.74
N ASP A 246 -25.46 -20.06 -26.54
CA ASP A 246 -25.26 -19.02 -27.55
C ASP A 246 -23.92 -18.31 -27.38
N GLU A 247 -23.48 -18.11 -26.14
CA GLU A 247 -22.23 -17.43 -25.83
C GLU A 247 -21.59 -17.87 -24.49
N ILE A 248 -20.27 -17.71 -24.45
CA ILE A 248 -19.49 -17.71 -23.22
C ILE A 248 -18.77 -16.37 -23.18
N SER A 249 -19.21 -15.46 -22.33
CA SER A 249 -18.72 -14.08 -22.32
C SER A 249 -18.43 -13.60 -20.90
N PHE A 250 -17.50 -12.65 -20.80
CA PHE A 250 -17.20 -11.86 -19.61
C PHE A 250 -17.40 -10.39 -19.93
N ILE A 251 -18.01 -9.67 -19.00
CA ILE A 251 -18.38 -8.27 -19.16
C ILE A 251 -18.02 -7.53 -17.88
N ILE A 252 -17.46 -6.33 -18.02
CA ILE A 252 -17.33 -5.40 -16.90
C ILE A 252 -18.48 -4.39 -16.96
N TYR A 253 -19.05 -4.11 -15.80
CA TYR A 253 -20.00 -3.02 -15.60
C TYR A 253 -19.33 -1.99 -14.69
N GLY A 254 -19.32 -0.73 -15.09
CA GLY A 254 -18.77 0.37 -14.28
C GLY A 254 -19.84 1.42 -14.01
N ASP A 255 -19.82 2.02 -12.83
CA ASP A 255 -20.68 3.16 -12.53
C ASP A 255 -20.06 4.42 -13.14
N GLY A 256 -20.68 4.90 -14.21
CA GLY A 256 -20.16 5.97 -15.04
C GLY A 256 -20.48 7.34 -14.47
N GLU A 257 -19.95 7.68 -13.30
CA GLU A 257 -19.95 9.08 -12.88
C GLU A 257 -19.15 9.94 -13.89
N ILE A 258 -19.64 11.16 -14.14
CA ILE A 258 -19.04 12.09 -15.11
C ILE A 258 -17.63 12.45 -14.63
N GLY A 259 -16.63 12.27 -15.50
CA GLY A 259 -15.21 12.49 -15.20
C GLY A 259 -14.38 11.21 -14.96
N ASN A 260 -15.02 10.07 -14.75
CA ASN A 260 -14.34 8.77 -14.67
C ASN A 260 -14.21 8.15 -16.07
N THR A 261 -13.06 7.56 -16.38
CA THR A 261 -12.79 6.87 -17.67
C THR A 261 -12.62 5.35 -17.49
N PRO A 262 -13.64 4.62 -16.98
CA PRO A 262 -13.50 3.22 -16.63
C PRO A 262 -13.12 2.37 -17.84
N ARG A 263 -11.99 1.67 -17.77
CA ARG A 263 -11.49 0.78 -18.82
C ARG A 263 -10.44 -0.18 -18.27
N TRP A 264 -10.34 -1.35 -18.88
CA TRP A 264 -9.22 -2.28 -18.68
C TRP A 264 -8.39 -2.31 -19.96
N VAL A 265 -7.09 -2.04 -19.86
CA VAL A 265 -6.18 -1.99 -21.02
C VAL A 265 -5.17 -3.11 -20.92
N LEU A 266 -5.03 -3.94 -21.96
CA LEU A 266 -3.95 -4.90 -22.10
C LEU A 266 -2.69 -4.18 -22.60
N SER A 267 -1.70 -4.04 -21.73
CA SER A 267 -0.46 -3.33 -22.04
C SER A 267 0.44 -4.15 -22.98
N PRO A 268 1.37 -3.49 -23.71
CA PRO A 268 2.40 -4.18 -24.50
C PRO A 268 3.31 -5.11 -23.68
N ASN A 269 3.31 -4.99 -22.35
CA ASN A 269 4.09 -5.81 -21.44
C ASN A 269 3.28 -6.99 -20.84
N GLY A 270 2.05 -7.22 -21.31
CA GLY A 270 1.21 -8.33 -20.85
C GLY A 270 0.59 -8.10 -19.47
N GLN A 271 0.38 -6.83 -19.09
CA GLN A 271 -0.30 -6.45 -17.85
C GLN A 271 -1.69 -5.89 -18.17
N ILE A 272 -2.63 -6.08 -17.26
CA ILE A 272 -3.93 -5.40 -17.30
C ILE A 272 -3.78 -4.10 -16.52
N LEU A 273 -3.98 -2.97 -17.19
CA LEU A 273 -4.00 -1.64 -16.59
C LEU A 273 -5.44 -1.23 -16.34
N PHE A 274 -5.75 -0.90 -15.09
CA PHE A 274 -7.01 -0.28 -14.70
C PHE A 274 -6.78 1.23 -14.67
N ALA A 275 -7.52 2.00 -15.47
CA ALA A 275 -7.29 3.43 -15.60
C ALA A 275 -8.42 4.29 -15.01
N ASP A 276 -8.02 5.42 -14.44
CA ASP A 276 -8.72 6.70 -14.52
C ASP A 276 -7.83 7.78 -15.14
N SER A 277 -8.36 9.00 -15.22
CA SER A 277 -7.63 10.20 -15.66
C SER A 277 -6.43 10.57 -14.76
N THR A 278 -6.19 9.88 -13.63
CA THR A 278 -5.19 10.30 -12.63
C THR A 278 -4.16 9.22 -12.20
N SER A 279 -4.41 7.93 -12.46
CA SER A 279 -3.55 6.81 -12.08
C SER A 279 -3.88 5.50 -12.83
N SER A 280 -2.84 4.74 -13.19
CA SER A 280 -2.98 3.37 -13.70
C SER A 280 -2.53 2.35 -12.65
N ILE A 281 -3.38 1.37 -12.34
CA ILE A 281 -3.03 0.24 -11.46
C ILE A 281 -2.79 -0.98 -12.36
N SER A 282 -1.65 -1.66 -12.23
CA SER A 282 -1.33 -2.88 -12.98
C SER A 282 -1.77 -4.16 -12.26
N SER A 283 -2.05 -5.21 -13.04
CA SER A 283 -2.47 -6.53 -12.53
C SER A 283 -1.39 -7.35 -11.83
N SER A 284 -0.11 -7.10 -12.11
CA SER A 284 0.98 -8.00 -11.73
C SER A 284 2.35 -7.30 -11.64
N ASP A 285 3.35 -8.05 -11.15
CA ASP A 285 4.78 -7.74 -11.31
C ASP A 285 5.12 -7.49 -12.80
N ASP A 286 6.27 -6.87 -13.07
CA ASP A 286 6.71 -6.48 -14.42
C ASP A 286 6.84 -7.69 -15.39
N PHE A 287 7.19 -8.88 -14.89
CA PHE A 287 7.38 -10.09 -15.71
C PHE A 287 6.99 -11.38 -14.98
N CYS A 288 6.61 -12.40 -15.75
CA CYS A 288 6.45 -13.78 -15.29
C CYS A 288 7.74 -14.60 -15.49
N TYR A 289 8.18 -15.31 -14.45
CA TYR A 289 9.41 -16.14 -14.51
C TYR A 289 9.12 -17.65 -14.50
N GLY A 290 7.85 -18.03 -14.38
CA GLY A 290 7.36 -19.39 -14.53
C GLY A 290 7.53 -20.30 -13.32
N TYR A 291 7.74 -19.73 -12.14
CA TYR A 291 7.73 -20.49 -10.88
C TYR A 291 6.86 -19.84 -9.81
N GLU A 292 6.23 -18.70 -10.11
CA GLU A 292 5.35 -18.00 -9.20
C GLU A 292 3.99 -18.69 -9.10
N SER A 293 3.77 -19.43 -8.00
CA SER A 293 2.49 -20.11 -7.77
C SER A 293 1.35 -19.17 -7.36
N ASN A 294 1.64 -17.94 -6.91
CA ASN A 294 0.66 -17.06 -6.26
C ASN A 294 0.38 -15.78 -7.05
N THR A 295 0.86 -15.66 -8.29
CA THR A 295 0.72 -14.46 -9.11
C THR A 295 -0.05 -14.68 -10.40
N GLY A 296 -0.47 -15.92 -10.69
CA GLY A 296 -1.17 -16.28 -11.93
C GLY A 296 -0.27 -16.54 -13.14
N CYS A 297 1.04 -16.31 -13.01
CA CYS A 297 2.01 -16.60 -14.08
C CYS A 297 2.01 -18.08 -14.46
N ALA A 298 2.08 -18.37 -15.75
CA ALA A 298 2.15 -19.74 -16.26
C ALA A 298 3.44 -20.43 -15.77
N THR A 299 3.32 -21.58 -15.13
CA THR A 299 4.46 -22.27 -14.45
C THR A 299 5.25 -23.23 -15.35
N GLU A 300 4.97 -23.22 -16.65
CA GLU A 300 5.50 -24.20 -17.61
C GLU A 300 6.86 -23.81 -18.21
N TRP A 301 7.44 -22.67 -17.80
CA TRP A 301 8.70 -22.19 -18.35
C TRP A 301 9.89 -22.97 -17.77
N VAL A 302 10.75 -23.48 -18.64
CA VAL A 302 12.00 -24.16 -18.24
C VAL A 302 12.94 -23.12 -17.63
N VAL A 303 13.14 -23.18 -16.32
CA VAL A 303 14.12 -22.34 -15.62
C VAL A 303 15.53 -22.85 -15.95
N PRO A 304 16.42 -22.01 -16.50
CA PRO A 304 17.78 -22.42 -16.82
C PRO A 304 18.61 -22.67 -15.54
N GLU A 305 19.57 -23.59 -15.59
CA GLU A 305 20.36 -24.03 -14.42
C GLU A 305 21.09 -22.89 -13.68
N CYS A 306 21.41 -21.81 -14.38
CA CYS A 306 22.10 -20.63 -13.86
C CYS A 306 21.17 -19.57 -13.23
N ARG A 307 19.88 -19.89 -13.06
CA ARG A 307 18.88 -19.03 -12.45
C ARG A 307 18.11 -19.82 -11.39
N ASP A 308 17.69 -19.10 -10.35
CA ASP A 308 16.86 -19.64 -9.28
C ASP A 308 15.72 -18.67 -8.91
N ARG A 309 14.84 -19.11 -8.01
CA ARG A 309 13.63 -18.37 -7.61
C ARG A 309 13.91 -17.01 -6.93
N ASN A 310 15.14 -16.77 -6.48
CA ASN A 310 15.57 -15.51 -5.89
C ASN A 310 16.06 -14.52 -6.95
N ASN A 311 16.34 -14.96 -8.17
CA ASN A 311 16.72 -14.07 -9.26
C ASN A 311 15.48 -13.37 -9.81
N LYS A 312 15.50 -12.04 -9.85
CA LYS A 312 14.49 -11.24 -10.55
C LYS A 312 15.18 -10.06 -11.22
N PHE A 313 14.70 -9.67 -12.39
CA PHE A 313 15.03 -8.38 -12.96
C PHE A 313 14.30 -7.27 -12.23
N LYS A 314 14.99 -6.17 -11.96
CA LYS A 314 14.41 -4.95 -11.41
C LYS A 314 14.80 -3.76 -12.25
N LEU A 315 13.85 -2.85 -12.40
CA LEU A 315 14.10 -1.54 -12.98
C LEU A 315 15.17 -0.80 -12.16
N SER A 316 16.18 -0.26 -12.84
CA SER A 316 17.26 0.52 -12.22
C SER A 316 17.44 1.85 -12.93
N THR A 317 17.61 2.93 -12.15
CA THR A 317 17.82 4.30 -12.61
C THR A 317 18.75 5.08 -11.66
N PRO A 318 20.00 5.43 -12.02
CA PRO A 318 21.11 4.64 -12.62
C PRO A 318 21.94 3.91 -11.51
N PRO A 319 23.01 3.07 -11.75
CA PRO A 319 23.84 2.90 -12.95
C PRO A 319 24.15 1.43 -13.39
N PHE A 320 24.66 1.25 -14.60
CA PHE A 320 25.64 0.18 -14.89
C PHE A 320 27.02 0.79 -15.18
N PRO A 321 28.12 0.08 -14.86
CA PRO A 321 29.48 0.52 -15.19
C PRO A 321 29.64 0.77 -16.69
N GLY A 322 30.44 1.76 -17.04
CA GLY A 322 30.53 2.38 -18.38
C GLY A 322 30.93 1.48 -19.56
N ASP A 323 31.25 0.20 -19.34
CA ASP A 323 31.72 -0.70 -20.40
C ASP A 323 30.90 -2.00 -20.49
N LEU A 324 29.58 -1.86 -20.65
CA LEU A 324 28.82 -2.91 -21.34
C LEU A 324 29.29 -2.88 -22.79
N LEU A 325 29.76 -4.00 -23.35
CA LEU A 325 29.63 -4.20 -24.79
C LEU A 325 28.18 -4.61 -25.01
N PRO A 326 27.28 -3.67 -25.38
CA PRO A 326 25.90 -4.04 -25.64
C PRO A 326 25.90 -5.02 -26.80
N THR A 327 25.36 -6.20 -26.58
CA THR A 327 24.89 -6.99 -27.72
C THR A 327 23.56 -6.37 -28.10
N ILE A 328 23.50 -5.78 -29.28
CA ILE A 328 22.30 -5.15 -29.81
C ILE A 328 21.66 -6.14 -30.77
N ASP A 329 20.36 -6.38 -30.57
CA ASP A 329 19.50 -7.03 -31.53
C ASP A 329 18.46 -6.01 -31.99
N ASP A 330 18.72 -5.41 -33.14
CA ASP A 330 17.90 -4.35 -33.73
C ASP A 330 16.63 -4.89 -34.41
N ASN A 331 16.27 -6.16 -34.19
CA ASN A 331 15.01 -6.69 -34.71
C ASN A 331 13.82 -5.97 -34.07
N GLU A 332 13.17 -5.12 -34.86
CA GLU A 332 12.03 -4.28 -34.46
C GLU A 332 10.79 -5.08 -34.03
N SER A 333 10.72 -6.38 -34.35
CA SER A 333 9.64 -7.27 -33.88
C SER A 333 9.81 -7.72 -32.43
N LEU A 334 10.93 -7.38 -31.78
CA LEU A 334 11.21 -7.70 -30.39
C LEU A 334 10.69 -6.60 -29.47
N ILE A 335 9.90 -7.01 -28.48
CA ILE A 335 9.42 -6.15 -27.39
C ILE A 335 10.20 -6.41 -26.10
N LEU A 336 10.02 -5.54 -25.10
CA LEU A 336 10.71 -5.62 -23.81
C LEU A 336 10.64 -7.01 -23.15
N THR A 337 9.50 -7.70 -23.24
CA THR A 337 9.32 -9.04 -22.68
C THR A 337 10.07 -10.12 -23.47
N ASP A 338 10.28 -9.95 -24.78
CA ASP A 338 11.17 -10.79 -25.59
C ASP A 338 12.63 -10.63 -25.16
N CYS A 339 13.05 -9.40 -24.86
CA CYS A 339 14.37 -9.13 -24.32
C CYS A 339 14.55 -9.76 -22.94
N MET A 340 13.53 -9.64 -22.08
CA MET A 340 13.54 -10.30 -20.77
C MET A 340 13.75 -11.81 -20.90
N GLU A 341 12.96 -12.48 -21.73
CA GLU A 341 13.03 -13.93 -21.91
C GLU A 341 14.40 -14.38 -22.44
N ARG A 342 14.92 -13.68 -23.46
CA ARG A 342 16.25 -13.96 -24.04
C ARG A 342 17.35 -13.79 -23.01
N CYS A 343 17.31 -12.71 -22.22
CA CYS A 343 18.27 -12.47 -21.14
C CYS A 343 18.14 -13.50 -20.01
N TRP A 344 16.91 -13.93 -19.70
CA TRP A 344 16.66 -14.95 -18.68
C TRP A 344 17.27 -16.29 -19.06
N LYS A 345 17.09 -16.72 -20.32
CA LYS A 345 17.66 -17.95 -20.89
C LYS A 345 19.19 -17.91 -21.06
N ASN A 346 19.77 -16.72 -21.22
CA ASN A 346 21.21 -16.55 -21.37
C ASN A 346 21.92 -16.30 -20.03
N CYS A 347 22.68 -17.29 -19.55
CA CYS A 347 23.38 -17.24 -18.28
C CYS A 347 24.39 -16.10 -18.13
N THR A 348 24.96 -15.60 -19.23
CA THR A 348 25.92 -14.49 -19.21
C THR A 348 25.25 -13.11 -19.18
N CYS A 349 23.95 -13.04 -19.44
CA CYS A 349 23.19 -11.81 -19.43
C CYS A 349 22.93 -11.34 -17.99
N LEU A 350 23.25 -10.09 -17.69
CA LEU A 350 23.07 -9.47 -16.38
C LEU A 350 21.97 -8.40 -16.38
N GLY A 351 21.51 -8.00 -17.56
CA GLY A 351 20.45 -7.03 -17.70
C GLY A 351 20.11 -6.77 -19.17
N PHE A 352 18.96 -6.14 -19.37
CA PHE A 352 18.46 -5.82 -20.70
C PHE A 352 17.71 -4.48 -20.70
N ALA A 353 17.53 -3.93 -21.89
CA ALA A 353 16.66 -2.79 -22.19
C ALA A 353 16.19 -2.87 -23.64
N SER A 354 15.22 -2.03 -24.01
CA SER A 354 14.89 -1.79 -25.42
C SER A 354 16.01 -1.00 -26.11
N SER A 355 16.30 -1.28 -27.38
CA SER A 355 17.27 -0.50 -28.15
C SER A 355 16.72 0.86 -28.54
N ASP A 356 15.44 0.90 -28.90
CA ASP A 356 14.67 2.12 -29.04
C ASP A 356 13.89 2.39 -27.75
N ALA A 357 14.28 3.42 -27.01
CA ALA A 357 13.62 3.80 -25.75
C ALA A 357 12.22 4.41 -25.97
N VAL A 358 11.94 4.95 -27.17
CA VAL A 358 10.66 5.58 -27.52
C VAL A 358 9.70 4.51 -28.00
N LEU A 359 10.08 3.76 -29.04
CA LEU A 359 9.23 2.71 -29.58
C LEU A 359 9.22 1.44 -28.73
N GLN A 360 10.08 1.34 -27.70
CA GLN A 360 10.27 0.17 -26.84
C GLN A 360 10.56 -1.13 -27.62
N ARG A 361 11.26 -0.99 -28.76
CA ARG A 361 11.59 -2.07 -29.69
C ARG A 361 13.07 -2.44 -29.65
N GLY A 362 13.34 -3.65 -30.14
CA GLY A 362 14.68 -4.24 -30.18
C GLY A 362 15.23 -4.50 -28.78
N CYS A 363 16.39 -5.14 -28.69
CA CYS A 363 16.99 -5.54 -27.43
C CYS A 363 18.43 -5.07 -27.31
N VAL A 364 18.77 -4.57 -26.13
CA VAL A 364 20.16 -4.33 -25.70
C VAL A 364 20.43 -5.23 -24.51
N PHE A 365 21.49 -6.04 -24.57
CA PHE A 365 21.89 -6.94 -23.49
C PHE A 365 23.21 -6.53 -22.86
N GLY A 366 23.28 -6.60 -21.52
CA GLY A 366 24.50 -6.36 -20.77
C GLY A 366 25.27 -7.65 -20.47
N THR A 367 26.55 -7.71 -20.85
CA THR A 367 27.49 -8.81 -20.55
C THR A 367 28.75 -8.32 -19.80
N ARG A 368 29.55 -9.25 -19.27
CA ARG A 368 30.53 -9.10 -18.16
C ARG A 368 31.67 -8.08 -18.40
N SER A 369 31.71 -6.98 -17.64
CA SER A 369 32.97 -6.28 -17.26
C SER A 369 32.84 -5.59 -15.90
N THR A 370 33.94 -5.58 -15.13
CA THR A 370 34.04 -5.13 -13.73
C THR A 370 35.08 -4.01 -13.59
N ASP A 371 34.78 -2.77 -13.98
CA ASP A 371 35.26 -1.50 -13.34
C ASP A 371 34.75 -0.23 -14.07
N PHE A 372 34.83 0.93 -13.40
CA PHE A 372 33.95 2.11 -13.55
C PHE A 372 34.60 3.38 -14.15
N GLN A 373 33.87 4.18 -14.96
CA GLN A 373 33.90 5.67 -15.08
C GLN A 373 32.66 6.17 -15.90
N ILE A 374 32.23 7.43 -15.73
CA ILE A 374 30.94 7.99 -16.21
C ILE A 374 31.10 8.85 -17.47
N ASN A 375 30.16 8.77 -18.42
CA ASN A 375 29.85 9.91 -19.30
C ASN A 375 28.36 10.27 -19.26
N LYS A 376 28.11 11.57 -19.02
CA LYS A 376 26.79 12.20 -18.96
C LYS A 376 26.39 12.71 -20.34
N THR A 377 25.44 12.04 -20.97
CA THR A 377 24.52 12.69 -21.92
C THR A 377 23.15 12.08 -21.67
N GLY A 378 22.27 12.86 -21.04
CA GLY A 378 21.02 12.37 -20.48
C GLY A 378 19.98 12.06 -21.54
N TYR A 379 19.42 10.85 -21.46
CA TYR A 379 18.03 10.46 -21.68
C TYR A 379 17.79 9.24 -20.77
N THR A 380 16.59 9.07 -20.19
CA THR A 380 16.31 8.04 -19.16
C THR A 380 16.30 6.64 -19.75
N ASP A 381 17.47 6.01 -19.78
CA ASP A 381 17.71 4.64 -20.23
C ASP A 381 17.32 3.68 -19.09
N TYR A 382 16.02 3.35 -19.01
CA TYR A 382 15.49 2.41 -18.03
C TYR A 382 16.05 1.00 -18.31
N LYS A 383 16.88 0.48 -17.41
CA LYS A 383 17.48 -0.85 -17.56
C LYS A 383 16.95 -1.82 -16.53
N TYR A 384 16.66 -3.03 -16.97
CA TYR A 384 16.32 -4.14 -16.11
C TYR A 384 17.58 -4.90 -15.73
N VAL A 385 17.86 -4.99 -14.43
CA VAL A 385 19.09 -5.60 -13.89
C VAL A 385 18.76 -6.84 -13.11
N LEU A 386 19.53 -7.91 -13.33
CA LEU A 386 19.39 -9.15 -12.57
C LEU A 386 19.82 -8.92 -11.12
N VAL A 387 18.89 -9.08 -10.19
CA VAL A 387 19.14 -8.99 -8.75
C VAL A 387 18.86 -10.35 -8.13
N SER A 388 19.79 -10.87 -7.32
CA SER A 388 19.54 -12.02 -6.44
C SER A 388 19.00 -11.52 -5.10
N GLN A 389 17.74 -11.83 -4.81
CA GLN A 389 17.12 -11.55 -3.52
C GLN A 389 17.58 -12.58 -2.48
N ASN A 390 18.85 -12.57 -2.11
CA ASN A 390 19.25 -13.20 -0.86
C ASN A 390 18.52 -12.49 0.27
N SER A 391 17.58 -13.18 0.90
CA SER A 391 16.83 -12.63 2.03
C SER A 391 17.83 -12.04 3.02
N SER A 392 17.81 -10.74 3.22
CA SER A 392 18.59 -10.04 4.25
C SER A 392 18.07 -10.34 5.66
N LYS A 393 17.54 -11.55 5.88
CA LYS A 393 17.20 -12.11 7.19
C LYS A 393 18.44 -12.35 8.07
N GLY A 394 19.64 -12.14 7.53
CA GLY A 394 20.92 -12.32 8.24
C GLY A 394 21.32 -11.21 9.22
N ILE A 395 20.77 -9.99 9.12
CA ILE A 395 21.21 -8.87 9.98
C ILE A 395 20.30 -8.66 11.20
N LYS A 396 19.01 -9.04 11.12
CA LYS A 396 18.07 -8.84 12.24
C LYS A 396 18.25 -9.82 13.41
N ARG A 397 18.88 -10.99 13.20
CA ARG A 397 19.12 -11.96 14.30
C ARG A 397 20.30 -11.57 15.20
N LYS A 398 21.35 -10.93 14.67
CA LYS A 398 22.53 -10.56 15.48
C LYS A 398 22.25 -9.39 16.44
N ILE A 399 21.44 -8.42 16.03
CA ILE A 399 21.09 -7.27 16.89
C ILE A 399 20.21 -7.70 18.07
N VAL A 400 19.29 -8.65 17.86
CA VAL A 400 18.42 -9.15 18.94
C VAL A 400 19.22 -9.95 19.98
N VAL A 401 20.19 -10.77 19.57
CA VAL A 401 21.04 -11.52 20.52
C VAL A 401 21.98 -10.59 21.31
N VAL A 402 22.52 -9.57 20.65
CA VAL A 402 23.40 -8.57 21.31
C VAL A 402 22.62 -7.67 22.27
N ALA A 403 21.33 -7.39 22.03
CA ALA A 403 20.49 -6.62 22.94
C ALA A 403 19.89 -7.43 24.10
N ILE A 404 19.61 -8.72 23.91
CA ILE A 404 19.05 -9.60 24.96
C ILE A 404 20.09 -9.94 26.02
N SER A 405 21.36 -10.12 25.64
CA SER A 405 22.45 -10.45 26.57
C SER A 405 22.60 -9.47 27.75
N PRO A 406 22.69 -8.14 27.54
CA PRO A 406 22.75 -7.19 28.65
C PRO A 406 21.43 -7.13 29.44
N LEU A 407 20.27 -7.32 28.81
CA LEU A 407 18.98 -7.31 29.52
C LEU A 407 18.83 -8.51 30.47
N VAL A 408 19.26 -9.70 30.04
CA VAL A 408 19.26 -10.92 30.88
C VAL A 408 20.27 -10.80 32.02
N LEU A 409 21.44 -10.21 31.76
CA LEU A 409 22.43 -9.94 32.82
C LEU A 409 21.92 -8.90 33.83
N LEU A 410 21.25 -7.85 33.37
CA LEU A 410 20.63 -6.84 34.25
C LEU A 410 19.48 -7.42 35.07
N LEU A 411 18.62 -8.25 34.48
CA LEU A 411 17.56 -8.96 35.19
C LEU A 411 18.13 -9.98 36.18
N GLY A 412 19.18 -10.71 35.81
CA GLY A 412 19.89 -11.63 36.70
C GLY A 412 20.53 -10.90 37.90
N LEU A 413 21.17 -9.76 37.66
CA LEU A 413 21.74 -8.92 38.71
C LEU A 413 20.63 -8.35 39.61
N PHE A 414 19.52 -7.91 39.05
CA PHE A 414 18.36 -7.43 39.81
C PHE A 414 17.75 -8.52 40.68
N CYS A 415 17.56 -9.74 40.14
CA CYS A 415 17.11 -10.90 40.89
C CYS A 415 18.09 -11.28 42.00
N TYR A 416 19.39 -11.29 41.72
CA TYR A 416 20.42 -11.55 42.72
C TYR A 416 20.42 -10.52 43.85
N LEU A 417 20.34 -9.22 43.53
CA LEU A 417 20.24 -8.15 44.54
C LEU A 417 18.94 -8.24 45.36
N ARG A 418 17.82 -8.63 44.74
CA ARG A 418 16.55 -8.88 45.44
C ARG A 418 16.64 -10.08 46.38
N ILE A 419 17.20 -11.21 45.93
CA ILE A 419 17.40 -12.41 46.76
C ILE A 419 18.35 -12.08 47.90
N ARG A 420 19.46 -11.38 47.65
CA ARG A 420 20.39 -10.96 48.69
C ARG A 420 19.74 -10.03 49.72
N LYS A 421 18.87 -9.10 49.27
CA LYS A 421 18.08 -8.24 50.15
C LYS A 421 17.05 -9.05 50.96
N LEU A 422 16.43 -10.07 50.39
CA LEU A 422 15.50 -10.97 51.08
C LEU A 422 16.21 -11.89 52.08
N ILE A 423 17.42 -12.36 51.79
CA ILE A 423 18.25 -13.14 52.72
C ILE A 423 18.70 -12.26 53.90
N ILE A 424 19.19 -11.05 53.63
CA ILE A 424 19.55 -10.08 54.69
C ILE A 424 18.32 -9.71 55.53
N GLN A 425 17.17 -9.45 54.89
CA GLN A 425 15.90 -9.21 55.61
C GLN A 425 15.42 -10.45 56.37
N GLY A 426 15.71 -11.66 55.89
CA GLY A 426 15.42 -12.92 56.56
C GLY A 426 16.26 -13.13 57.81
N GLU A 427 17.56 -12.86 57.73
CA GLU A 427 18.48 -12.89 58.89
C GLU A 427 18.13 -11.80 59.91
N GLU A 428 17.70 -10.62 59.46
CA GLU A 428 17.23 -9.53 60.33
C GLU A 428 15.87 -9.86 60.97
N LYS A 429 14.98 -10.56 60.25
CA LYS A 429 13.68 -11.02 60.74
C LYS A 429 13.81 -12.18 61.73
N GLU A 430 14.77 -13.08 61.54
CA GLU A 430 15.14 -14.12 62.52
C GLU A 430 15.83 -13.52 63.75
N ARG A 431 16.72 -12.53 63.59
CA ARG A 431 17.24 -11.75 64.73
C ARG A 431 16.12 -11.04 65.49
N ARG A 432 15.16 -10.45 64.79
CA ARG A 432 13.98 -9.77 65.36
C ARG A 432 13.03 -10.74 66.06
N LYS A 433 12.85 -11.97 65.55
CA LYS A 433 12.11 -13.05 66.22
C LYS A 433 12.84 -13.56 67.45
N LYS A 434 14.17 -13.70 67.41
CA LYS A 434 14.98 -14.10 68.56
C LYS A 434 14.92 -13.05 69.68
N TYR A 435 15.05 -11.77 69.33
CA TYR A 435 14.84 -10.64 70.26
C TYR A 435 13.40 -10.60 70.80
N LEU A 436 12.38 -10.79 69.96
CA LEU A 436 10.99 -10.84 70.44
C LEU A 436 10.78 -12.01 71.39
N ARG A 437 11.36 -13.18 71.11
CA ARG A 437 11.25 -14.37 71.95
C ARG A 437 11.94 -14.18 73.28
N GLU A 438 13.11 -13.53 73.30
CA GLU A 438 13.82 -13.11 74.52
C GLU A 438 13.01 -12.08 75.33
N LEU A 439 12.36 -11.10 74.68
CA LEU A 439 11.42 -10.16 75.34
C LEU A 439 10.17 -10.86 75.88
N THR A 440 9.67 -11.89 75.20
CA THR A 440 8.48 -12.65 75.64
C THR A 440 8.81 -13.60 76.79
N THR A 441 10.07 -14.02 76.93
CA THR A 441 10.55 -14.84 78.06
C THR A 441 10.92 -14.02 79.30
N LEU A 442 11.10 -12.70 79.17
CA LEU A 442 11.29 -11.80 80.32
C LEU A 442 10.00 -11.60 81.13
N ASP A 443 8.84 -11.87 80.53
CA ASP A 443 7.51 -11.79 81.17
C ASP A 443 7.22 -12.98 82.11
N ASN A 444 8.17 -13.91 82.27
CA ASN A 444 8.02 -15.11 83.09
C ASN A 444 9.04 -15.22 84.25
N PHE A 445 9.75 -14.14 84.59
CA PHE A 445 10.51 -14.08 85.84
C PHE A 445 9.67 -13.45 86.95
N ASN A 446 8.88 -14.31 87.61
CA ASN A 446 8.62 -14.14 89.03
C ASN A 446 9.96 -14.28 89.75
N ASN A 447 10.52 -13.19 90.27
CA ASN A 447 11.18 -13.15 91.57
C ASN A 447 11.47 -11.71 91.99
N GLU A 448 11.24 -11.49 93.28
CA GLU A 448 11.37 -10.23 94.00
C GLU A 448 12.80 -9.69 93.96
N ASN A 449 12.88 -8.37 94.04
CA ASN A 449 14.05 -7.56 94.32
C ASN A 449 15.13 -7.63 93.24
N ASP A 450 15.06 -6.71 92.28
CA ASP A 450 16.16 -5.77 92.08
C ASP A 450 15.70 -4.56 91.26
N VAL A 451 16.10 -3.38 91.73
CA VAL A 451 15.96 -2.11 91.03
C VAL A 451 17.12 -2.02 90.06
N GLU A 452 16.89 -2.33 88.79
CA GLU A 452 17.89 -2.09 87.74
C GLU A 452 17.41 -0.98 86.80
N ILE A 453 18.09 0.17 86.92
CA ILE A 453 18.10 1.22 85.91
C ILE A 453 19.13 0.79 84.87
N GLU A 454 18.69 0.17 83.78
CA GLU A 454 19.60 -0.09 82.66
C GLU A 454 19.71 1.15 81.77
N GLU A 455 20.89 1.78 81.77
CA GLU A 455 21.30 2.73 80.74
C GLU A 455 21.83 1.97 79.52
N MET A 456 21.03 1.86 78.46
CA MET A 456 21.51 1.32 77.20
C MET A 456 22.41 2.35 76.49
N GLN A 457 23.69 1.98 76.32
CA GLN A 457 24.68 2.77 75.60
C GLN A 457 24.17 3.12 74.19
N GLY A 458 23.92 4.42 73.97
CA GLY A 458 23.68 4.95 72.65
C GLY A 458 22.81 6.20 72.61
N HIS A 459 21.75 6.31 73.41
CA HIS A 459 20.82 7.46 73.41
C HIS A 459 20.15 7.66 74.78
N ASP A 460 19.97 8.92 75.20
CA ASP A 460 19.51 9.44 76.51
C ASP A 460 18.09 8.98 76.93
N MET A 461 17.89 7.67 77.18
CA MET A 461 16.62 7.05 77.53
C MET A 461 16.78 6.17 78.78
N LYS A 462 16.09 6.53 79.87
CA LYS A 462 16.09 5.78 81.15
C LYS A 462 14.86 4.92 81.25
N ILE A 463 14.98 3.64 81.61
CA ILE A 463 13.84 2.73 81.81
C ILE A 463 13.46 2.70 83.30
N PHE A 464 12.15 2.77 83.61
CA PHE A 464 11.63 2.71 84.99
C PHE A 464 10.69 1.52 85.16
N SER A 465 10.73 0.89 86.33
CA SER A 465 9.82 -0.20 86.67
C SER A 465 8.36 0.29 86.76
N PHE A 466 7.40 -0.61 86.53
CA PHE A 466 5.98 -0.29 86.67
C PHE A 466 5.64 0.21 88.07
N ALA A 467 6.17 -0.46 89.10
CA ALA A 467 5.94 -0.11 90.50
C ALA A 467 6.38 1.33 90.79
N SER A 468 7.54 1.75 90.25
CA SER A 468 8.04 3.12 90.38
C SER A 468 7.11 4.14 89.71
N ILE A 469 6.54 3.82 88.55
CA ILE A 469 5.62 4.71 87.80
C ILE A 469 4.25 4.81 88.47
N VAL A 470 3.73 3.70 88.99
CA VAL A 470 2.50 3.65 89.78
C VAL A 470 2.67 4.49 91.04
N ALA A 471 3.78 4.34 91.77
CA ALA A 471 4.08 5.16 92.94
C ALA A 471 4.20 6.65 92.56
N ALA A 472 4.94 6.97 91.49
CA ALA A 472 5.17 8.36 91.07
C ALA A 472 3.90 9.09 90.63
N THR A 473 2.90 8.39 90.09
CA THR A 473 1.63 8.98 89.63
C THR A 473 0.51 8.91 90.66
N ASN A 474 0.79 8.36 91.85
CA ASN A 474 -0.22 8.00 92.84
C ASN A 474 -1.32 7.13 92.22
N ASN A 475 -0.91 5.99 91.67
CA ASN A 475 -1.75 5.02 90.98
C ASN A 475 -2.61 5.61 89.85
N PHE A 476 -2.02 6.51 89.06
CA PHE A 476 -2.70 7.22 87.97
C PHE A 476 -3.99 7.95 88.41
N SER A 477 -3.94 8.60 89.58
CA SER A 477 -5.06 9.41 90.10
C SER A 477 -5.54 10.45 89.09
N GLY A 478 -6.85 10.67 89.04
CA GLY A 478 -7.48 11.67 88.17
C GLY A 478 -7.00 13.10 88.43
N GLU A 479 -6.59 13.42 89.66
CA GLU A 479 -6.04 14.73 90.03
C GLU A 479 -4.69 15.02 89.36
N ASN A 480 -3.94 13.97 89.04
CA ASN A 480 -2.66 14.08 88.34
C ASN A 480 -2.83 14.08 86.82
N LYS A 481 -4.06 14.03 86.29
CA LYS A 481 -4.28 13.99 84.84
C LYS A 481 -4.05 15.36 84.22
N LEU A 482 -3.07 15.44 83.33
CA LEU A 482 -2.72 16.65 82.60
C LEU A 482 -3.61 16.86 81.34
N GLY A 483 -4.12 15.78 80.75
CA GLY A 483 -5.00 15.85 79.58
C GLY A 483 -5.26 14.49 78.92
N GLN A 484 -6.14 14.44 77.92
CA GLN A 484 -6.41 13.22 77.14
C GLN A 484 -6.71 13.55 75.68
N GLY A 485 -6.12 12.78 74.76
CA GLY A 485 -6.42 12.83 73.33
C GLY A 485 -6.73 11.43 72.77
N GLY A 486 -6.80 11.29 71.44
CA GLY A 486 -7.12 10.03 70.76
C GLY A 486 -6.18 8.85 71.07
N PHE A 487 -5.02 9.13 71.67
CA PHE A 487 -4.00 8.14 72.04
C PHE A 487 -3.94 7.84 73.55
N GLY A 488 -4.90 8.32 74.34
CA GLY A 488 -4.99 8.06 75.77
C GLY A 488 -4.61 9.25 76.68
N PRO A 489 -4.80 9.09 78.00
CA PRO A 489 -4.53 10.13 78.99
C PRO A 489 -3.04 10.32 79.32
N VAL A 490 -2.67 11.54 79.70
CA VAL A 490 -1.34 11.90 80.20
C VAL A 490 -1.47 12.33 81.66
N TYR A 491 -0.56 11.84 82.51
CA TYR A 491 -0.52 12.10 83.95
C TYR A 491 0.79 12.78 84.33
N LYS A 492 0.74 13.61 85.37
CA LYS A 492 1.89 14.14 86.07
C LYS A 492 2.35 13.10 87.09
N GLY A 493 3.63 12.78 87.12
CA GLY A 493 4.25 11.97 88.14
C GLY A 493 5.42 12.69 88.78
N ARG A 494 5.79 12.28 90.00
CA ARG A 494 7.01 12.73 90.68
C ARG A 494 7.81 11.50 91.12
N LEU A 495 9.05 11.40 90.64
CA LEU A 495 9.95 10.31 90.99
C LEU A 495 10.41 10.43 92.45
N SER A 496 10.94 9.34 93.02
CA SER A 496 11.50 9.30 94.38
C SER A 496 12.62 10.30 94.61
N GLU A 497 13.34 10.70 93.55
CA GLU A 497 14.40 11.72 93.55
C GLU A 497 13.85 13.16 93.45
N GLY A 498 12.53 13.35 93.47
CA GLY A 498 11.87 14.66 93.46
C GLY A 498 11.62 15.26 92.07
N GLN A 499 12.14 14.66 91.01
CA GLN A 499 11.96 15.10 89.62
C GLN A 499 10.51 14.88 89.13
N GLU A 500 9.91 15.92 88.53
CA GLU A 500 8.59 15.82 87.90
C GLU A 500 8.68 15.30 86.47
N ILE A 501 7.75 14.41 86.13
CA ILE A 501 7.66 13.74 84.83
C ILE A 501 6.23 13.73 84.30
N ALA A 502 6.08 13.64 82.99
CA ALA A 502 4.78 13.47 82.32
C ALA A 502 4.70 12.06 81.73
N ILE A 503 3.72 11.28 82.19
CA ILE A 503 3.56 9.87 81.84
C ILE A 503 2.31 9.71 80.98
N LYS A 504 2.48 9.25 79.74
CA LYS A 504 1.36 8.98 78.83
C LYS A 504 0.94 7.53 78.93
N ARG A 505 -0.30 7.28 79.32
CA ARG A 505 -0.90 5.95 79.41
C ARG A 505 -1.73 5.67 78.16
N LEU A 506 -1.45 4.57 77.47
CA LEU A 506 -2.19 4.16 76.29
C LEU A 506 -3.56 3.57 76.67
N SER A 507 -4.59 3.85 75.86
CA SER A 507 -5.94 3.32 76.04
C SER A 507 -6.09 1.92 75.43
N LYS A 508 -6.81 1.01 76.12
CA LYS A 508 -7.11 -0.37 75.66
C LYS A 508 -7.90 -0.40 74.33
N THR A 509 -8.63 0.66 73.98
CA THR A 509 -9.50 0.70 72.78
C THR A 509 -8.79 1.13 71.49
N SER A 510 -7.49 1.45 71.52
CA SER A 510 -6.75 1.83 70.32
C SER A 510 -6.31 0.60 69.52
N LYS A 511 -6.86 0.41 68.32
CA LYS A 511 -6.61 -0.74 67.43
C LYS A 511 -5.21 -0.76 66.78
N GLN A 512 -4.30 0.15 67.13
CA GLN A 512 -2.95 0.30 66.54
C GLN A 512 -1.83 0.48 67.59
N GLY A 513 -2.07 0.12 68.86
CA GLY A 513 -1.24 0.55 70.00
C GLY A 513 0.26 0.15 70.03
N LEU A 514 0.68 -0.96 69.40
CA LEU A 514 2.10 -1.42 69.46
C LEU A 514 2.98 -0.88 68.33
N VAL A 515 2.45 -0.78 67.11
CA VAL A 515 3.22 -0.30 65.96
C VAL A 515 3.47 1.20 66.07
N GLU A 516 2.51 1.96 66.60
CA GLU A 516 2.60 3.42 66.69
C GLU A 516 3.42 3.92 67.89
N PHE A 517 3.51 3.15 68.98
CA PHE A 517 4.42 3.46 70.10
C PHE A 517 5.88 3.50 69.63
N TYR A 518 6.24 2.59 68.71
CA TYR A 518 7.56 2.53 68.10
C TYR A 518 7.87 3.77 67.25
N TRP A 519 6.86 4.36 66.58
CA TRP A 519 7.02 5.61 65.83
C TRP A 519 7.21 6.82 66.74
N ILE A 520 6.49 6.91 67.87
CA ILE A 520 6.64 8.02 68.84
C ILE A 520 8.06 8.04 69.45
N LEU A 521 8.62 6.87 69.78
CA LEU A 521 10.00 6.75 70.24
C LEU A 521 11.02 7.18 69.17
N SER A 522 10.73 6.96 67.87
CA SER A 522 11.58 7.45 66.78
C SER A 522 11.45 8.95 66.50
N TYR A 523 10.27 9.55 66.73
CA TYR A 523 10.00 10.96 66.39
C TYR A 523 10.51 11.93 67.47
N LEU A 524 10.46 11.53 68.74
CA LEU A 524 11.00 12.31 69.87
C LEU A 524 12.54 12.32 69.92
N LYS A 525 13.18 11.41 69.18
CA LYS A 525 14.63 11.32 68.99
C LYS A 525 15.26 12.58 68.36
N HIS A 526 14.44 13.46 67.75
CA HIS A 526 14.90 14.60 66.95
C HIS A 526 14.54 16.00 67.49
N ARG A 527 13.83 16.14 68.63
CA ARG A 527 13.57 17.46 69.24
C ARG A 527 13.91 17.44 70.73
N SER A 528 14.72 18.42 71.14
CA SER A 528 15.22 18.68 72.49
C SER A 528 14.13 19.20 73.45
N PHE A 529 13.04 18.44 73.61
CA PHE A 529 12.12 18.57 74.74
C PHE A 529 12.17 17.27 75.56
N LYS A 530 12.67 17.37 76.79
CA LYS A 530 12.75 16.27 77.77
C LYS A 530 11.34 15.88 78.25
N LEU A 531 10.62 15.15 77.40
CA LEU A 531 9.35 14.51 77.73
C LEU A 531 9.62 13.01 77.91
N TYR A 532 9.78 12.59 79.15
CA TYR A 532 10.11 11.22 79.55
C TYR A 532 8.85 10.32 79.46
N ILE A 533 8.51 9.84 78.25
CA ILE A 533 7.41 8.88 78.05
C ILE A 533 7.92 7.47 78.37
N LEU A 534 7.47 6.91 79.49
CA LEU A 534 8.00 5.65 80.01
C LEU A 534 6.93 4.61 80.32
N SER A 535 7.13 3.45 79.70
CA SER A 535 6.52 2.13 79.89
C SER A 535 5.10 1.88 79.35
N TYR A 536 4.95 0.63 78.86
CA TYR A 536 3.76 -0.01 78.31
C TYR A 536 3.38 -1.15 79.27
N PHE A 537 2.14 -1.20 79.78
CA PHE A 537 1.63 -2.36 80.52
C PHE A 537 0.19 -2.66 80.12
N PHE A 538 -0.04 -3.90 79.66
CA PHE A 538 -1.36 -4.53 79.66
C PHE A 538 -1.60 -5.12 81.06
N ILE A 539 -2.54 -4.56 81.81
CA ILE A 539 -3.17 -5.30 82.91
C ILE A 539 -4.37 -6.01 82.28
N ASN A 540 -4.50 -7.32 82.50
CA ASN A 540 -5.71 -8.08 82.10
C ASN A 540 -6.98 -7.32 82.49
#